data_AF-A0A7K3DS00-F1
#
_entry.id   AF-A0A7K3DS00-F1
#
_cell.length_a   1.000
_cell.length_b   1.000
_cell.length_c   1.000
_cell.angle_alpha   90.00
_cell.angle_beta   90.00
_cell.angle_gamma   90.00
#
_symmetry.space_group_name_H-M   'P 1'
#
loop_
_entity.id
_entity.type
_entity.pdbx_description
1 polymer ?
#
loop_
_entity_poly.entity_id
_entity_poly.type
_entity_poly.pdbx_seq_one_letter_code
_entity_poly.pdbx_strand_id
1 'polypeptide(L)'
;FIRRVPDGAVLTVESSMRAVAPMNAVAIALGVHVRVGNEDNLWARKGEPMSSVRQVEQMVRIADALGRDVATGAEAKEIYHIGEYYADAEQTLDRLGMVPNRRPGQRGFMLRDTTR
;
A
#
# COMPACT_ATOMS: atom_id res chain seq x y z
N PHE A 1 -8.14 7.69 -7.82
CA PHE A 1 -8.15 6.38 -7.15
C PHE A 1 -7.79 6.49 -5.68
N ILE A 2 -6.63 7.06 -5.31
CA ILE A 2 -6.13 7.13 -3.91
C ILE A 2 -7.18 7.63 -2.89
N ARG A 3 -7.94 8.69 -3.17
CA ARG A 3 -9.01 9.19 -2.28
C ARG A 3 -10.29 8.35 -2.22
N ARG A 4 -10.32 7.19 -2.88
CA ARG A 4 -11.50 6.31 -2.96
C ARG A 4 -11.23 4.88 -2.50
N VAL A 5 -10.06 4.61 -1.93
CA VAL A 5 -9.81 3.33 -1.25
C VAL A 5 -10.56 3.32 0.09
N PRO A 6 -10.88 2.13 0.65
CA PRO A 6 -11.46 2.04 1.98
C PRO A 6 -10.58 2.72 3.03
N ASP A 7 -11.21 3.30 4.04
CA ASP A 7 -10.50 3.87 5.18
C ASP A 7 -9.70 2.77 5.91
N GLY A 8 -8.42 3.04 6.18
CA GLY A 8 -7.52 2.05 6.77
C GLY A 8 -6.89 1.08 5.76
N ALA A 9 -7.23 1.17 4.46
CA ALA A 9 -6.57 0.36 3.45
C ALA A 9 -5.10 0.74 3.28
N VAL A 10 -4.24 -0.27 3.22
CA VAL A 10 -2.82 -0.12 2.87
C VAL A 10 -2.68 -0.20 1.34
N LEU A 11 -2.45 0.94 0.70
CA LEU A 11 -2.35 1.02 -0.76
C LEU A 11 -0.89 0.93 -1.24
N THR A 12 -0.66 0.05 -2.21
CA THR A 12 0.60 -0.08 -2.96
C THR A 12 0.40 0.27 -4.43
N VAL A 13 1.33 1.03 -5.00
CA VAL A 13 1.38 1.32 -6.44
C VAL A 13 2.36 0.37 -7.11
N GLU A 14 1.90 -0.23 -8.20
CA GLU A 14 2.71 -0.96 -9.15
C GLU A 14 2.49 -0.42 -10.56
N SER A 15 3.49 -0.58 -11.41
CA SER A 15 3.43 -0.23 -12.82
C SER A 15 4.47 -1.06 -13.57
N SER A 16 4.58 -0.88 -14.89
CA SER A 16 5.42 -1.77 -15.71
C SER A 16 6.47 -1.01 -16.53
N MET A 17 7.64 -1.64 -16.68
CA MET A 17 8.76 -1.19 -17.50
C MET A 17 9.17 0.25 -17.15
N ARG A 18 9.22 1.14 -18.15
CA ARG A 18 9.62 2.55 -17.99
C ARG A 18 8.77 3.34 -17.00
N ALA A 19 7.58 2.86 -16.65
CA ALA A 19 6.68 3.54 -15.73
C ALA A 19 7.03 3.30 -14.24
N VAL A 20 7.80 2.25 -13.92
CA VAL A 20 8.09 1.85 -12.53
C VAL A 20 8.68 3.00 -11.71
N ALA A 21 9.83 3.53 -12.12
CA ALA A 21 10.50 4.60 -11.38
C ALA A 21 9.65 5.88 -11.23
N PRO A 22 9.05 6.46 -12.29
CA PRO A 22 8.27 7.68 -12.14
C PRO A 22 6.98 7.47 -11.33
N MET A 23 6.27 6.35 -11.51
CA MET A 23 5.06 6.08 -10.73
C MET A 23 5.37 5.85 -9.25
N ASN A 24 6.47 5.16 -8.94
CA ASN A 24 6.88 4.96 -7.57
C ASN A 24 7.36 6.25 -6.89
N ALA A 25 8.01 7.17 -7.62
CA ALA A 25 8.35 8.48 -7.07
C ALA A 25 7.10 9.29 -6.70
N VAL A 26 6.07 9.28 -7.55
CA VAL A 26 4.77 9.90 -7.25
C VAL A 26 4.08 9.20 -6.08
N ALA A 27 4.12 7.86 -6.03
CA ALA A 27 3.55 7.07 -4.95
C ALA A 27 4.17 7.42 -3.57
N ILE A 28 5.51 7.48 -3.50
CA ILE A 28 6.24 7.90 -2.30
C ILE A 28 5.80 9.30 -1.86
N ALA A 29 5.74 10.26 -2.80
CA ALA A 29 5.33 11.64 -2.51
C ALA A 29 3.87 11.75 -2.03
N LEU A 30 2.99 10.85 -2.50
CA LEU A 30 1.59 10.77 -2.08
C LEU A 30 1.39 9.97 -0.78
N GLY A 31 2.46 9.44 -0.21
CA GLY A 31 2.42 8.74 1.06
C GLY A 31 2.06 7.25 0.97
N VAL A 32 1.97 6.68 -0.23
CA VAL A 32 1.55 5.29 -0.46
C VAL A 32 2.75 4.35 -0.68
N HIS A 33 2.54 3.04 -0.58
CA HIS A 33 3.61 2.04 -0.74
C HIS A 33 3.96 1.81 -2.21
N VAL A 34 5.16 1.28 -2.46
CA VAL A 34 5.71 1.04 -3.80
C VAL A 34 6.14 -0.41 -3.98
N ARG A 35 6.12 -0.86 -5.24
CA ARG A 35 6.65 -2.16 -5.66
C ARG A 35 7.71 -1.98 -6.74
N VAL A 36 8.78 -2.76 -6.65
CA VAL A 36 9.84 -2.86 -7.67
C VAL A 36 10.31 -4.30 -7.82
N GLY A 37 10.93 -4.60 -8.96
CA GLY A 37 11.57 -5.88 -9.21
C GLY A 37 11.70 -6.21 -10.70
N ASN A 38 12.50 -7.22 -11.01
CA ASN A 38 12.67 -7.72 -12.38
C ASN A 38 11.37 -8.24 -13.02
N GLU A 39 10.37 -8.58 -12.22
CA GLU A 39 9.02 -8.92 -12.69
C GLU A 39 8.36 -7.73 -13.41
N ASP A 40 8.52 -6.54 -12.84
CA ASP A 40 7.85 -5.32 -13.30
C ASP A 40 8.70 -4.58 -14.34
N ASN A 41 10.02 -4.59 -14.17
CA ASN A 41 10.96 -3.87 -15.03
C ASN A 41 12.36 -4.50 -15.03
N LEU A 42 12.93 -4.66 -16.22
CA LEU A 42 14.27 -5.22 -16.42
C LEU A 42 15.38 -4.17 -16.61
N TRP A 43 15.01 -2.88 -16.74
CA TRP A 43 15.89 -1.86 -17.31
C TRP A 43 16.10 -0.65 -16.40
N ALA A 44 17.33 -0.14 -16.33
CA ALA A 44 17.63 1.18 -15.78
C ALA A 44 17.37 2.23 -16.88
N ARG A 45 18.39 2.53 -17.68
CA ARG A 45 18.22 3.23 -18.95
C ARG A 45 17.89 2.22 -20.04
N LYS A 46 17.45 2.71 -21.20
CA LYS A 46 17.13 1.85 -22.35
C LYS A 46 18.33 0.97 -22.71
N GLY A 47 18.16 -0.34 -22.62
CA GLY A 47 19.19 -1.33 -22.94
C GLY A 47 20.20 -1.61 -21.81
N GLU A 48 20.07 -0.96 -20.65
CA GLU A 48 20.92 -1.20 -19.48
C GLU A 48 20.14 -2.06 -18.47
N PRO A 49 20.52 -3.34 -18.25
CA PRO A 49 19.84 -4.19 -17.26
C PRO A 49 19.96 -3.64 -15.84
N MET A 50 18.93 -3.86 -15.03
CA MET A 50 18.89 -3.43 -13.65
C MET A 50 18.33 -4.53 -12.75
N SER A 51 19.10 -4.98 -11.76
CA SER A 51 18.65 -5.98 -10.79
C SER A 51 17.61 -5.42 -9.83
N SER A 52 16.76 -6.28 -9.29
CA SER A 52 15.80 -5.92 -8.23
C SER A 52 16.47 -5.21 -7.05
N VAL A 53 17.68 -5.63 -6.64
CA VAL A 53 18.43 -4.97 -5.56
C VAL A 53 18.72 -3.51 -5.89
N ARG A 54 19.23 -3.22 -7.10
CA ARG A 54 19.47 -1.83 -7.53
C ARG A 54 18.19 -1.02 -7.62
N GLN A 55 17.07 -1.65 -8.00
CA GLN A 55 15.76 -0.98 -8.06
C GLN A 55 15.28 -0.61 -6.65
N VAL A 56 15.47 -1.50 -5.66
CA VAL A 56 15.20 -1.22 -4.25
C VAL A 56 16.07 -0.05 -3.76
N GLU A 57 17.39 -0.08 -4.00
CA GLU A 57 18.29 1.01 -3.64
C GLU A 57 17.86 2.36 -4.25
N GLN A 58 17.36 2.34 -5.50
CA GLN A 58 16.83 3.54 -6.13
C GLN A 58 15.62 4.10 -5.39
N MET A 59 14.67 3.24 -4.97
CA MET A 59 13.49 3.69 -4.23
C MET A 59 13.83 4.15 -2.81
N VAL A 60 14.76 3.46 -2.12
CA VAL A 60 15.26 3.87 -0.79
C VAL A 60 15.84 5.29 -0.86
N ARG A 61 16.68 5.59 -1.85
CA ARG A 61 17.22 6.95 -2.04
C ARG A 61 16.15 8.02 -2.27
N ILE A 62 15.09 7.69 -3.02
CA ILE A 62 13.99 8.62 -3.27
C ILE A 62 13.18 8.85 -1.99
N ALA A 63 12.91 7.79 -1.22
CA ALA A 63 12.18 7.88 0.04
C ALA A 63 12.96 8.71 1.08
N ASP A 64 14.26 8.44 1.24
CA ASP A 64 15.16 9.19 2.13
C ASP A 64 15.24 10.67 1.76
N ALA A 65 15.35 10.99 0.46
CA ALA A 65 15.34 12.38 -0.01
C ALA A 65 14.03 13.13 0.28
N LEU A 66 12.93 12.41 0.51
CA LEU A 66 11.63 12.96 0.90
C LEU A 66 11.35 12.83 2.41
N GLY A 67 12.33 12.37 3.20
CA GLY A 67 12.19 12.18 4.65
C GLY A 67 11.20 11.09 5.03
N ARG A 68 11.04 10.05 4.18
CA ARG A 68 10.15 8.91 4.43
C ARG A 68 10.99 7.66 4.74
N ASP A 69 10.85 7.16 5.96
CA ASP A 69 11.53 5.94 6.39
C ASP A 69 11.01 4.69 5.65
N VAL A 70 11.89 3.70 5.52
CA VAL A 70 11.57 2.40 4.90
C VAL A 70 11.30 1.38 5.99
N ALA A 71 10.08 0.82 5.98
CA ALA A 71 9.67 -0.21 6.92
C ALA A 71 10.55 -1.46 6.82
N THR A 72 10.96 -1.97 7.98
CA THR A 72 11.53 -3.31 8.17
C THR A 72 10.49 -4.39 7.88
N GLY A 73 10.93 -5.64 7.78
CA GLY A 73 10.02 -6.77 7.61
C GLY A 73 9.06 -6.99 8.79
N ALA A 74 9.45 -6.60 10.01
CA ALA A 74 8.58 -6.68 11.18
C ALA A 74 7.50 -5.60 11.12
N GLU A 75 7.88 -4.34 10.88
CA GLU A 75 6.94 -3.23 10.70
C GLU A 75 5.99 -3.48 9.53
N ALA A 76 6.48 -4.05 8.42
CA ALA A 76 5.62 -4.42 7.30
C ALA A 76 4.54 -5.44 7.71
N LYS A 77 4.89 -6.45 8.53
CA LYS A 77 3.88 -7.41 9.03
C LYS A 77 2.83 -6.73 9.89
N GLU A 78 3.25 -5.81 10.76
CA GLU A 78 2.34 -5.03 11.61
C GLU A 78 1.42 -4.14 10.76
N ILE A 79 1.97 -3.40 9.79
CA ILE A 79 1.22 -2.54 8.86
C ILE A 79 0.16 -3.35 8.08
N TYR A 80 0.54 -4.54 7.59
CA TYR A 80 -0.37 -5.40 6.82
C TYR A 80 -1.20 -6.36 7.66
N HIS A 81 -1.09 -6.32 9.00
CA HIS A 81 -1.74 -7.26 9.92
C HIS A 81 -1.47 -8.75 9.59
N ILE A 82 -0.27 -9.05 9.06
CA ILE A 82 0.10 -10.42 8.67
C ILE A 82 0.36 -11.25 9.91
N GLY A 83 -0.42 -12.32 10.08
CA GLY A 83 -0.34 -13.23 11.23
C GLY A 83 -1.28 -12.83 12.38
N GLU A 84 -2.08 -11.79 12.20
CA GLU A 84 -3.20 -11.49 13.11
C GLU A 84 -4.42 -12.34 12.77
N TYR A 85 -5.11 -12.81 13.81
CA TYR A 85 -6.33 -13.59 13.69
C TYR A 85 -7.42 -12.99 14.58
N TYR A 86 -8.63 -12.99 14.06
CA TYR A 86 -9.81 -12.46 14.74
C TYR A 86 -10.78 -13.59 15.09
N ALA A 87 -11.60 -13.37 16.11
CA ALA A 87 -12.56 -14.34 16.63
C ALA A 87 -13.62 -14.72 15.59
N ASP A 88 -14.05 -13.76 14.78
CA ASP A 88 -15.09 -13.94 13.76
C ASP A 88 -15.00 -12.90 12.62
N ALA A 89 -15.92 -13.03 11.66
CA ALA A 89 -16.00 -12.15 10.50
C ALA A 89 -16.41 -10.71 10.87
N GLU A 90 -17.25 -10.51 11.88
CA GLU A 90 -17.67 -9.17 12.31
C GLU A 90 -16.48 -8.42 12.91
N GLN A 91 -15.69 -9.08 13.77
CA GLN A 91 -14.46 -8.51 14.32
C GLN A 91 -13.44 -8.23 13.22
N THR A 92 -13.31 -9.10 12.22
CA THR A 92 -12.42 -8.87 11.07
C THR A 92 -12.81 -7.60 10.30
N LEU A 93 -14.10 -7.45 9.98
CA LEU A 93 -14.59 -6.29 9.24
C LEU A 93 -14.41 -4.99 10.02
N ASP A 94 -14.67 -5.00 11.33
CA ASP A 94 -14.44 -3.85 12.21
C ASP A 94 -12.95 -3.44 12.22
N ARG A 95 -12.04 -4.42 12.38
CA ARG A 95 -10.59 -4.21 12.43
C ARG A 95 -9.99 -3.73 11.11
N LEU A 96 -10.47 -4.26 9.98
CA LEU A 96 -10.10 -3.78 8.64
C LEU A 96 -10.73 -2.45 8.27
N GLY A 97 -11.65 -1.99 9.11
CA GLY A 97 -12.34 -0.75 8.91
C GLY A 97 -13.36 -0.72 7.78
N MET A 98 -13.99 -1.85 7.56
CA MET A 98 -15.16 -1.92 6.72
C MET A 98 -16.37 -1.35 7.44
N VAL A 99 -17.33 -0.85 6.66
CA VAL A 99 -18.65 -0.47 7.19
C VAL A 99 -19.38 -1.73 7.71
N PRO A 100 -20.17 -1.61 8.79
CA PRO A 100 -20.88 -2.76 9.33
C PRO A 100 -21.91 -3.30 8.34
N ASN A 101 -22.30 -4.56 8.54
CA ASN A 101 -23.37 -5.20 7.78
C ASN A 101 -24.69 -4.45 7.94
N ARG A 102 -25.46 -4.34 6.85
CA ARG A 102 -26.78 -3.69 6.86
C ARG A 102 -27.74 -4.47 7.74
N ARG A 103 -28.40 -3.79 8.67
CA ARG A 103 -29.47 -4.38 9.49
C ARG A 103 -30.79 -4.44 8.72
N PRO A 104 -31.66 -5.44 8.95
CA PRO A 104 -32.99 -5.48 8.35
C PRO A 104 -33.77 -4.18 8.60
N GLY A 105 -34.35 -3.61 7.55
CA GLY A 105 -35.11 -2.35 7.61
C GLY A 105 -34.26 -1.08 7.61
N GLN A 106 -32.92 -1.18 7.72
CA GLN A 106 -32.05 -0.01 7.66
C GLN A 106 -31.94 0.54 6.22
N ARG A 107 -32.31 1.81 6.05
CA ARG A 107 -32.22 2.55 4.78
C ARG A 107 -31.02 3.51 4.82
N GLY A 108 -30.45 3.80 3.65
CA GLY A 108 -29.32 4.72 3.51
C GLY A 108 -27.95 4.03 3.44
N PHE A 109 -26.90 4.85 3.51
CA PHE A 109 -25.51 4.40 3.53
C PHE A 109 -25.14 3.86 4.91
N MET A 110 -24.31 2.83 4.93
CA MET A 110 -23.67 2.37 6.16
C MET A 110 -22.49 3.31 6.44
N LEU A 111 -22.48 3.95 7.60
CA LEU A 111 -21.41 4.82 8.02
C LEU A 111 -20.69 4.19 9.21
N ARG A 112 -19.40 4.47 9.33
CA ARG A 112 -18.61 4.11 10.51
C ARG A 112 -18.90 5.12 11.61
N ASP A 113 -18.91 4.66 12.85
CA ASP A 113 -18.98 5.57 13.99
C ASP A 113 -17.59 6.19 14.20
N THR A 114 -17.47 7.49 13.98
CA THR A 114 -16.20 8.23 14.06
C THR A 114 -15.92 8.79 15.45
N THR A 115 -16.75 8.46 16.45
CA THR A 115 -16.61 8.97 17.83
C THR A 115 -15.81 8.07 18.78
N ARG A 116 -15.19 7.00 18.26
CA ARG A 116 -14.28 6.12 19.01
C ARG A 116 -12.81 6.50 18.84
#